data_AF-F3GHW4-F1
#
_entry.id   AF-F3GHW4-F1
#
_cell.length_a   1.000
_cell.length_b   1.000
_cell.length_c   1.000
_cell.angle_alpha   90.00
_cell.angle_beta   90.00
_cell.angle_gamma   90.00
#
_symmetry.space_group_name_H-M   'P 1'
#
loop_
_entity.id
_entity.type
_entity.pdbx_description
1 polymer ?
#
loop_
_entity_poly.entity_id
_entity_poly.type
_entity_poly.pdbx_seq_one_letter_code
_entity_poly.pdbx_strand_id
1 'polypeptide(L)'
;CSLVWDEAQKLAGKDTDFHPRDLWESIEMGDYPEWELGVQIVAEEDEHKFDFDLLDPTKIIPEELVPVTPLGKMVLNRNPDNYFAETEQVAFCPGHIVPGIDFSNDPLLQGRLFSYTDTQISRLGGPNFHEIPINRPIAPNHNGQRDAQHRTTIDKGRASYEPNSIDGGWPKETPAGPVDGGFETYPERVEAHKVRERSESFGDHFSQATLFFQSMSHHEKEHIIAAYSFELGKVEREYIRARQVNEILANIDLELAKRVAANLGLPAPTAGTVPVRQTSVKESPALSQVNLLSGDIVSRKVAILVADGVDSKAVEAMKAALTAEGAHAKVLGPTSAPVKTADGKSLPVDASAEGLPSVAFDAVFVPGGKASIKALEGDGVALHFILEAYKHLKAISFAGEAEELLKTLRLEKDAGLLEVSDSKSFKAFFHAIAQHRVWDREVKAKAVPA
;
A
#
# COMPACT_ATOMS: atom_id res chain seq x y z
N CYS A 1 -2.09 -7.00 0.80
CA CYS A 1 -3.55 -6.78 0.76
C CYS A 1 -3.85 -5.52 -0.03
N SER A 2 -4.85 -5.54 -0.93
CA SER A 2 -5.22 -4.39 -1.77
C SER A 2 -6.73 -4.26 -1.92
N LEU A 3 -7.22 -3.04 -2.15
CA LEU A 3 -8.61 -2.79 -2.53
C LEU A 3 -8.89 -3.27 -3.96
N VAL A 4 -10.17 -3.49 -4.30
CA VAL A 4 -10.60 -3.66 -5.70
C VAL A 4 -10.93 -2.30 -6.31
N TRP A 5 -10.89 -2.17 -7.64
CA TRP A 5 -10.95 -0.86 -8.29
C TRP A 5 -12.22 -0.03 -7.99
N ASP A 6 -13.42 -0.64 -8.11
CA ASP A 6 -14.70 0.05 -7.83
C ASP A 6 -14.75 0.57 -6.39
N GLU A 7 -14.26 -0.23 -5.44
CA GLU A 7 -14.15 0.13 -4.03
C GLU A 7 -13.18 1.29 -3.82
N ALA A 8 -11.97 1.21 -4.39
CA ALA A 8 -10.95 2.25 -4.28
C ALA A 8 -11.44 3.60 -4.84
N GLN A 9 -12.12 3.57 -5.99
CA GLN A 9 -12.67 4.78 -6.61
C GLN A 9 -13.80 5.40 -5.78
N LYS A 10 -14.70 4.57 -5.25
CA LYS A 10 -15.77 5.03 -4.35
C LYS A 10 -15.21 5.58 -3.05
N LEU A 11 -14.24 4.88 -2.45
CA LEU A 11 -13.60 5.28 -1.21
C LEU A 11 -12.90 6.63 -1.35
N ALA A 12 -12.20 6.87 -2.46
CA ALA A 12 -11.56 8.15 -2.76
C ALA A 12 -12.55 9.35 -2.83
N GLY A 13 -13.85 9.10 -3.01
CA GLY A 13 -14.89 10.14 -2.92
C GLY A 13 -15.63 10.17 -1.57
N LYS A 14 -15.68 9.04 -0.85
CA LYS A 14 -16.40 8.90 0.43
C LYS A 14 -15.56 9.29 1.64
N ASP A 15 -14.27 8.97 1.61
CA ASP A 15 -13.28 9.38 2.62
C ASP A 15 -11.93 9.59 1.94
N THR A 16 -11.62 10.83 1.58
CA THR A 16 -10.33 11.20 0.98
C THR A 16 -9.15 11.00 1.93
N ASP A 17 -9.42 10.87 3.23
CA ASP A 17 -8.44 10.72 4.29
C ASP A 17 -8.36 9.28 4.82
N PHE A 18 -8.87 8.29 4.09
CA PHE A 18 -8.97 6.91 4.57
C PHE A 18 -7.63 6.35 5.07
N HIS A 19 -6.56 6.37 4.25
CA HIS A 19 -5.25 5.84 4.68
C HIS A 19 -4.59 6.68 5.80
N PRO A 20 -4.56 8.02 5.74
CA PRO A 20 -4.07 8.83 6.87
C PRO A 20 -4.83 8.57 8.18
N ARG A 21 -6.17 8.49 8.12
CA ARG A 21 -7.04 8.19 9.26
C ARG A 21 -6.74 6.79 9.79
N ASP A 22 -6.66 5.80 8.92
CA ASP A 22 -6.40 4.40 9.30
C ASP A 22 -5.04 4.25 10.01
N LEU A 23 -3.98 4.86 9.46
CA LEU A 23 -2.66 4.88 10.10
C LEU A 23 -2.71 5.56 11.48
N TRP A 24 -3.36 6.72 11.56
CA TRP A 24 -3.47 7.49 12.79
C TRP A 24 -4.23 6.72 13.88
N GLU A 25 -5.40 6.19 13.54
CA GLU A 25 -6.25 5.41 14.44
C GLU A 25 -5.56 4.12 14.88
N SER A 26 -4.87 3.42 13.98
CA SER A 26 -4.12 2.20 14.33
C SER A 26 -3.09 2.47 15.42
N ILE A 27 -2.35 3.58 15.31
CA ILE A 27 -1.40 4.00 16.33
C ILE A 27 -2.09 4.38 17.65
N GLU A 28 -3.22 5.10 17.61
CA GLU A 28 -3.99 5.46 18.82
C GLU A 28 -4.59 4.25 19.53
N MET A 29 -4.98 3.22 18.78
CA MET A 29 -5.52 1.98 19.32
C MET A 29 -4.45 1.01 19.82
N GLY A 30 -3.16 1.27 19.53
CA GLY A 30 -2.05 0.41 19.89
C GLY A 30 -1.73 -0.69 18.88
N ASP A 31 -2.40 -0.69 17.72
CA ASP A 31 -2.13 -1.58 16.59
C ASP A 31 -0.97 -1.00 15.77
N TYR A 32 0.21 -0.96 16.38
CA TYR A 32 1.37 -0.31 15.77
C TYR A 32 1.76 -0.99 14.46
N PRO A 33 1.79 -0.25 13.33
CA PRO A 33 2.28 -0.79 12.07
C PRO A 33 3.76 -1.18 12.17
N GLU A 34 4.09 -2.38 11.70
CA GLU A 34 5.43 -2.96 11.73
C GLU A 34 5.93 -3.31 10.32
N TRP A 35 7.22 -3.07 10.08
CA TRP A 35 7.91 -3.51 8.86
C TRP A 35 9.24 -4.17 9.21
N GLU A 36 9.56 -5.27 8.54
CA GLU A 36 10.89 -5.87 8.60
C GLU A 36 11.78 -5.27 7.50
N LEU A 37 12.91 -4.70 7.90
CA LEU A 37 13.96 -4.28 6.99
C LEU A 37 14.71 -5.53 6.52
N GLY A 38 14.62 -5.82 5.23
CA GLY A 38 15.42 -6.84 4.56
C GLY A 38 16.30 -6.25 3.47
N VAL A 39 17.42 -6.92 3.18
CA VAL A 39 18.35 -6.53 2.10
C VAL A 39 18.65 -7.72 1.19
N GLN A 40 18.77 -7.46 -0.11
CA GLN A 40 19.36 -8.41 -1.05
C GLN A 40 20.85 -8.09 -1.17
N ILE A 41 21.69 -9.13 -1.01
CA ILE A 41 23.14 -8.98 -0.97
C ILE A 41 23.74 -9.67 -2.19
N VAL A 42 24.41 -8.90 -3.04
CA VAL A 42 25.13 -9.38 -4.21
C VAL A 42 26.61 -9.05 -4.02
N ALA A 43 27.47 -10.04 -4.21
CA ALA A 43 28.91 -9.83 -4.18
C ALA A 43 29.36 -8.98 -5.39
N GLU A 44 30.40 -8.16 -5.22
CA GLU A 44 30.90 -7.30 -6.29
C GLU A 44 31.31 -8.11 -7.54
N GLU A 45 31.93 -9.30 -7.36
CA GLU A 45 32.29 -10.19 -8.45
C GLU A 45 31.10 -10.79 -9.23
N ASP A 46 29.88 -10.65 -8.71
CA ASP A 46 28.65 -11.19 -9.29
C ASP A 46 27.84 -10.14 -10.07
N GLU A 47 28.29 -8.88 -10.11
CA GLU A 47 27.56 -7.76 -10.72
C GLU A 47 26.99 -8.08 -12.12
N HIS A 48 27.78 -8.75 -12.95
CA HIS A 48 27.44 -9.06 -14.34
C HIS A 48 26.95 -10.50 -14.57
N LYS A 49 26.59 -11.24 -13.52
CA LYS A 49 26.13 -12.64 -13.62
C LYS A 49 24.63 -12.79 -13.86
N PHE A 50 23.89 -11.68 -13.88
CA PHE A 50 22.44 -11.65 -14.06
C PHE A 50 22.05 -11.41 -15.53
N ASP A 51 20.83 -11.81 -15.90
CA ASP A 51 20.27 -11.55 -17.25
C ASP A 51 19.92 -10.05 -17.47
N PHE A 52 20.09 -9.23 -16.44
CA PHE A 52 19.78 -7.81 -16.38
C PHE A 52 20.90 -7.06 -15.66
N ASP A 53 20.96 -5.75 -15.88
CA ASP A 53 21.93 -4.88 -15.21
C ASP A 53 21.44 -4.52 -13.81
N LEU A 54 22.28 -4.72 -12.78
CA LEU A 54 21.93 -4.36 -11.39
C LEU A 54 21.78 -2.84 -11.19
N LEU A 55 22.33 -2.03 -12.09
CA LEU A 55 22.21 -0.59 -12.10
C LEU A 55 20.96 -0.09 -12.84
N ASP A 56 20.16 -0.98 -13.44
CA ASP A 56 18.92 -0.63 -14.14
C ASP A 56 17.74 -0.59 -13.16
N PRO A 57 17.22 0.61 -12.79
CA PRO A 57 16.13 0.73 -11.82
C PRO A 57 14.78 0.25 -12.38
N THR A 58 14.71 -0.14 -13.65
CA THR A 58 13.53 -0.81 -14.22
C THR A 58 13.54 -2.31 -13.99
N LYS A 59 14.55 -2.82 -13.27
CA LYS A 59 14.75 -4.24 -12.98
C LYS A 59 14.69 -4.49 -11.49
N ILE A 60 13.90 -5.48 -11.08
CA ILE A 60 13.96 -6.10 -9.76
C ILE A 60 15.01 -7.23 -9.77
N ILE A 61 15.50 -7.59 -8.59
CA ILE A 61 16.24 -8.84 -8.38
C ILE A 61 15.23 -9.87 -7.86
N PRO A 62 14.87 -10.91 -8.64
CA PRO A 62 13.97 -11.96 -8.15
C PRO A 62 14.51 -12.63 -6.88
N GLU A 63 13.65 -12.86 -5.90
CA GLU A 63 14.04 -13.48 -4.62
C GLU A 63 14.55 -14.92 -4.79
N GLU A 64 14.19 -15.57 -5.89
CA GLU A 64 14.69 -16.90 -6.27
C GLU A 64 16.16 -16.90 -6.69
N LEU A 65 16.69 -15.73 -7.08
CA LEU A 65 18.12 -15.56 -7.40
C LEU A 65 18.90 -15.05 -6.20
N VAL A 66 18.36 -14.04 -5.51
CA VAL A 66 18.99 -13.43 -4.34
C VAL A 66 17.92 -13.27 -3.26
N PRO A 67 17.92 -14.13 -2.23
CA PRO A 67 16.91 -14.05 -1.18
C PRO A 67 17.08 -12.77 -0.36
N VAL A 68 15.96 -12.26 0.16
CA VAL A 68 15.96 -11.15 1.11
C VAL A 68 16.53 -11.64 2.45
N THR A 69 17.54 -10.94 2.97
CA THR A 69 18.13 -11.18 4.29
C THR A 69 17.54 -10.20 5.30
N PRO A 70 16.76 -10.66 6.29
CA PRO A 70 16.22 -9.80 7.35
C PRO A 70 17.33 -9.20 8.22
N LEU A 71 17.26 -7.90 8.49
CA LEU A 71 18.22 -7.16 9.32
C LEU A 71 17.61 -6.60 10.61
N GLY A 72 16.33 -6.25 10.60
CA GLY A 72 15.69 -5.65 11.78
C GLY A 72 14.25 -5.24 11.55
N LYS A 73 13.61 -4.68 12.58
CA LYS A 73 12.20 -4.30 12.57
C LYS A 73 12.01 -2.82 12.88
N MET A 74 11.16 -2.16 12.11
CA MET A 74 10.66 -0.81 12.36
C MET A 74 9.23 -0.88 12.87
N VAL A 75 8.92 -0.10 13.91
CA VAL A 75 7.59 0.00 14.51
C VAL A 75 7.19 1.47 14.57
N LEU A 76 6.04 1.81 14.01
CA LEU A 76 5.46 3.16 14.11
C LEU A 76 4.49 3.21 15.29
N ASN A 77 4.87 3.90 16.36
CA ASN A 77 4.15 3.85 17.64
C ASN A 77 3.70 5.22 18.19
N ARG A 78 3.83 6.28 17.40
CA ARG A 78 3.38 7.62 17.79
C ARG A 78 3.06 8.48 16.59
N ASN A 79 1.90 9.15 16.64
CA ASN A 79 1.50 10.17 15.68
C ASN A 79 2.25 11.48 15.91
N PRO A 80 2.35 12.36 14.88
CA PRO A 80 2.87 13.71 15.06
C PRO A 80 1.95 14.54 15.94
N ASP A 81 2.50 15.48 16.71
CA ASP A 81 1.72 16.45 17.49
C ASP A 81 1.15 17.55 16.57
N ASN A 82 1.91 17.91 15.52
CA ASN A 82 1.47 18.89 14.53
C ASN A 82 1.87 18.47 13.10
N TYR A 83 0.85 18.17 12.28
CA TYR A 83 1.04 17.73 10.90
C TYR A 83 1.93 18.66 10.07
N PHE A 84 1.75 19.98 10.16
CA PHE A 84 2.55 20.91 9.36
C PHE A 84 4.00 21.01 9.86
N ALA A 85 4.20 21.03 11.18
CA ALA A 85 5.52 21.15 11.79
C ALA A 85 6.40 19.90 11.55
N GLU A 86 5.77 18.73 11.51
CA GLU A 86 6.47 17.45 11.46
C GLU A 86 6.31 16.78 10.10
N THR A 87 5.09 16.54 9.62
CA THR A 87 4.85 15.80 8.36
C THR A 87 5.09 16.66 7.11
N GLU A 88 4.59 17.90 7.08
CA GLU A 88 4.73 18.73 5.86
C GLU A 88 6.17 19.25 5.69
N GLN A 89 6.85 19.55 6.80
CA GLN A 89 8.20 20.14 6.78
C GLN A 89 9.35 19.13 6.87
N VAL A 90 9.07 17.83 7.02
CA VAL A 90 10.12 16.81 6.95
C VAL A 90 10.79 16.83 5.56
N ALA A 91 12.11 16.62 5.53
CA ALA A 91 12.90 16.59 4.32
C ALA A 91 13.72 15.29 4.25
N PHE A 92 13.25 14.34 3.45
CA PHE A 92 14.01 13.14 3.10
C PHE A 92 14.90 13.42 1.89
N CYS A 93 16.04 12.74 1.79
CA CYS A 93 16.94 12.77 0.64
C CYS A 93 17.71 11.45 0.58
N PRO A 94 17.74 10.73 -0.56
CA PRO A 94 18.52 9.49 -0.67
C PRO A 94 20.03 9.73 -0.57
N GLY A 95 20.49 10.98 -0.72
CA GLY A 95 21.89 11.36 -0.49
C GLY A 95 22.27 11.50 0.98
N HIS A 96 21.32 11.43 1.91
CA HIS A 96 21.59 11.44 3.36
C HIS A 96 21.95 10.03 3.84
N ILE A 97 23.12 9.54 3.42
CA ILE A 97 23.70 8.27 3.86
C ILE A 97 24.66 8.49 5.05
N VAL A 98 25.09 7.38 5.65
CA VAL A 98 26.05 7.35 6.76
C VAL A 98 27.25 6.46 6.39
N PRO A 99 28.43 6.63 7.01
CA PRO A 99 29.57 5.75 6.77
C PRO A 99 29.20 4.26 6.89
N GLY A 100 29.63 3.46 5.91
CA GLY A 100 29.24 2.05 5.75
C GLY A 100 28.19 1.80 4.66
N ILE A 101 27.62 2.85 4.08
CA ILE A 101 26.75 2.81 2.89
C ILE A 101 27.38 3.74 1.85
N ASP A 102 27.28 3.38 0.57
CA ASP A 102 27.68 4.23 -0.55
C ASP A 102 26.71 4.05 -1.73
N PHE A 103 26.93 4.81 -2.80
CA PHE A 103 26.08 4.82 -3.99
C PHE A 103 26.61 3.89 -5.09
N SER A 104 25.72 3.50 -6.00
CA SER A 104 26.06 2.86 -7.26
C SER A 104 25.91 3.82 -8.44
N ASN A 105 26.33 3.40 -9.63
CA ASN A 105 26.18 4.15 -10.87
C ASN A 105 24.79 4.02 -11.52
N ASP A 106 23.75 3.65 -10.76
CA ASP A 106 22.35 3.75 -11.22
C ASP A 106 22.06 5.18 -11.70
N PRO A 107 21.79 5.39 -13.01
CA PRO A 107 21.65 6.73 -13.58
C PRO A 107 20.43 7.50 -13.07
N LEU A 108 19.42 6.81 -12.52
CA LEU A 108 18.28 7.45 -11.87
C LEU A 108 18.64 7.90 -10.46
N LEU A 109 19.33 7.06 -9.68
CA LEU A 109 19.84 7.42 -8.35
C LEU A 109 20.75 8.65 -8.43
N GLN A 110 21.71 8.66 -9.35
CA GLN A 110 22.66 9.77 -9.54
C GLN A 110 21.95 11.12 -9.75
N GLY A 111 20.87 11.15 -10.53
CA GLY A 111 20.05 12.35 -10.70
C GLY A 111 19.28 12.76 -9.43
N ARG A 112 18.82 11.79 -8.64
CA ARG A 112 18.12 12.03 -7.37
C ARG A 112 19.03 12.64 -6.30
N LEU A 113 20.32 12.30 -6.26
CA LEU A 113 21.27 12.87 -5.31
C LEU A 113 21.34 14.41 -5.39
N PHE A 114 21.15 14.96 -6.59
CA PHE A 114 21.05 16.40 -6.80
C PHE A 114 19.69 16.96 -6.35
N SER A 115 18.59 16.35 -6.81
CA SER A 115 17.25 16.94 -6.75
C SER A 115 16.72 17.20 -5.34
N TYR A 116 16.96 16.27 -4.40
CA TYR A 116 16.31 16.32 -3.10
C TYR A 116 16.87 17.41 -2.19
N THR A 117 18.11 17.85 -2.39
CA THR A 117 18.66 19.03 -1.71
C THR A 117 18.18 20.32 -2.38
N ASP A 118 18.20 20.35 -3.71
CA ASP A 118 17.79 21.52 -4.50
C ASP A 118 16.35 21.95 -4.22
N THR A 119 15.41 20.99 -4.21
CA THR A 119 13.98 21.30 -4.01
C THR A 119 13.67 21.95 -2.65
N GLN A 120 14.47 21.68 -1.61
CA GLN A 120 14.21 22.23 -0.28
C GLN A 120 14.46 23.73 -0.20
N ILE A 121 15.30 24.28 -1.08
CA ILE A 121 15.61 25.70 -1.08
C ILE A 121 14.35 26.54 -1.29
N SER A 122 13.48 26.14 -2.21
CA SER A 122 12.20 26.81 -2.43
C SER A 122 11.11 26.29 -1.49
N ARG A 123 11.01 24.96 -1.32
CA ARG A 123 9.93 24.34 -0.53
C ARG A 123 9.97 24.72 0.95
N LEU A 124 11.16 24.75 1.55
CA LEU A 124 11.39 25.03 2.97
C LEU A 124 12.06 26.40 3.19
N GLY A 125 12.09 27.25 2.16
CA GLY A 125 12.42 28.66 2.28
C GLY A 125 13.90 28.99 2.47
N GLY A 126 14.82 28.04 2.25
CA GLY A 126 16.25 28.31 2.23
C GLY A 126 17.12 27.09 2.57
N PRO A 127 18.45 27.28 2.67
CA PRO A 127 19.40 26.19 2.93
C PRO A 127 19.42 25.71 4.39
N ASN A 128 18.77 26.44 5.31
CA ASN A 128 18.71 26.12 6.73
C ASN A 128 17.57 25.13 7.09
N PHE A 129 17.01 24.40 6.12
CA PHE A 129 15.91 23.45 6.37
C PHE A 129 16.27 22.32 7.34
N HIS A 130 17.56 22.01 7.49
CA HIS A 130 18.09 21.06 8.47
C HIS A 130 17.97 21.54 9.92
N GLU A 131 17.69 22.83 10.16
CA GLU A 131 17.45 23.39 11.49
C GLU A 131 15.99 23.29 11.94
N ILE A 132 15.05 22.97 11.03
CA ILE A 132 13.66 22.70 11.37
C ILE A 132 13.62 21.49 12.32
N PRO A 133 12.89 21.53 13.45
CA PRO A 133 12.97 20.52 14.51
C PRO A 133 12.91 19.06 14.04
N ILE A 134 12.01 18.72 13.12
CA ILE A 134 11.84 17.34 12.62
C ILE A 134 13.02 16.85 11.76
N ASN A 135 13.80 17.76 11.16
CA ASN A 135 14.92 17.44 10.27
C ASN A 135 16.27 17.43 11.00
N ARG A 136 16.31 17.87 12.27
CA ARG A 136 17.56 18.05 12.99
C ARG A 136 18.18 16.69 13.34
N PRO A 137 19.49 16.50 13.08
CA PRO A 137 20.19 15.33 13.59
C PRO A 137 20.19 15.35 15.13
N ILE A 138 20.08 14.17 15.72
CA ILE A 138 20.27 13.98 17.17
C ILE A 138 21.78 14.03 17.50
N ALA A 139 22.61 13.57 16.57
CA ALA A 139 24.07 13.64 16.68
C ALA A 139 24.60 15.07 16.50
N PRO A 140 25.77 15.42 17.08
CA PRO A 140 26.40 16.72 16.87
C PRO A 140 26.71 16.98 15.39
N ASN A 141 26.45 18.20 14.91
CA ASN A 141 26.79 18.65 13.57
C ASN A 141 27.44 20.03 13.65
N HIS A 142 28.74 20.12 13.31
CA HIS A 142 29.50 21.37 13.31
C HIS A 142 30.29 21.49 12.01
N ASN A 143 30.18 22.64 11.33
CA ASN A 143 30.86 22.90 10.06
C ASN A 143 31.11 24.41 9.88
N GLY A 144 31.65 24.80 8.72
CA GLY A 144 31.95 26.19 8.38
C GLY A 144 30.78 27.00 7.76
N GLN A 145 29.62 26.40 7.50
CA GLN A 145 28.48 27.09 6.86
C GLN A 145 27.83 28.11 7.82
N ARG A 146 27.37 29.24 7.30
CA ARG A 146 26.81 30.37 8.06
C ARG A 146 25.64 31.03 7.33
N ASP A 147 24.95 31.92 8.04
CA ASP A 147 23.96 32.88 7.53
C ASP A 147 22.70 32.25 6.89
N ALA A 148 22.16 32.93 5.86
CA ALA A 148 20.95 32.64 5.11
C ALA A 148 19.62 32.76 5.88
N GLN A 149 18.53 32.54 5.15
CA GLN A 149 17.16 32.73 5.65
C GLN A 149 16.90 31.87 6.89
N HIS A 150 16.24 32.48 7.89
CA HIS A 150 15.79 31.83 9.12
C HIS A 150 16.87 31.04 9.89
N ARG A 151 18.13 31.50 9.84
CA ARG A 151 19.22 30.93 10.65
C ARG A 151 18.86 30.96 12.14
N THR A 152 18.78 29.78 12.74
CA THR A 152 18.41 29.56 14.15
C THR A 152 19.64 29.30 15.00
N THR A 153 20.62 28.53 14.49
CA THR A 153 21.85 28.26 15.23
C THR A 153 22.76 29.48 15.23
N ILE A 154 23.14 29.94 16.43
CA ILE A 154 24.17 30.97 16.61
C ILE A 154 25.52 30.26 16.76
N ASP A 155 26.30 30.24 15.69
CA ASP A 155 27.63 29.63 15.68
C ASP A 155 28.59 30.36 16.65
N LYS A 156 29.35 29.57 17.41
CA LYS A 156 30.39 30.08 18.32
C LYS A 156 31.75 29.97 17.65
N GLY A 157 32.65 30.87 18.00
CA GLY A 157 34.00 30.93 17.42
C GLY A 157 34.22 32.16 16.56
N ARG A 158 35.44 32.31 16.06
CA ARG A 158 35.89 33.43 15.22
C ARG A 158 36.11 33.01 13.76
N ALA A 159 36.16 31.72 13.46
CA ALA A 159 36.37 31.16 12.14
C ALA A 159 35.06 30.64 11.50
N SER A 160 34.95 30.87 10.20
CA SER A 160 33.93 30.29 9.30
C SER A 160 34.58 29.63 8.06
N TYR A 161 35.87 29.31 8.16
CA TYR A 161 36.68 28.74 7.08
C TYR A 161 37.68 27.72 7.61
N GLU A 162 38.16 26.86 6.73
CA GLU A 162 39.20 25.85 6.99
C GLU A 162 40.20 25.85 5.82
N PRO A 163 41.52 25.68 6.08
CA PRO A 163 42.17 25.62 7.39
C PRO A 163 42.20 26.99 8.10
N ASN A 164 42.10 26.99 9.44
CA ASN A 164 42.21 28.22 10.24
C ASN A 164 43.11 28.03 11.49
N SER A 165 43.77 29.09 11.93
CA SER A 165 44.57 29.09 13.17
C SER A 165 43.89 29.82 14.34
N ILE A 166 42.90 30.67 14.05
CA ILE A 166 42.28 31.57 15.05
C ILE A 166 41.38 30.84 16.05
N ASP A 167 40.85 29.67 15.66
CA ASP A 167 40.09 28.76 16.52
C ASP A 167 40.78 27.38 16.65
N GLY A 168 42.10 27.31 16.45
CA GLY A 168 42.87 26.07 16.58
C GLY A 168 42.53 25.00 15.54
N GLY A 169 41.97 25.41 14.40
CA GLY A 169 41.59 24.53 13.29
C GLY A 169 40.32 23.73 13.53
N TRP A 170 39.46 24.12 14.46
CA TRP A 170 38.15 23.49 14.67
C TRP A 170 37.03 24.17 13.86
N PRO A 171 35.94 23.45 13.50
CA PRO A 171 35.80 21.98 13.55
C PRO A 171 36.80 21.29 12.60
N LYS A 172 37.15 20.03 12.88
CA LYS A 172 38.20 19.27 12.15
C LYS A 172 37.62 18.15 11.31
N GLU A 173 38.29 17.85 10.21
CA GLU A 173 38.14 16.59 9.47
C GLU A 173 38.41 15.39 10.40
N THR A 174 37.66 14.31 10.17
CA THR A 174 37.85 13.03 10.87
C THR A 174 38.32 12.00 9.85
N PRO A 175 39.47 11.33 10.05
CA PRO A 175 39.91 10.26 9.17
C PRO A 175 38.88 9.13 9.07
N ALA A 176 38.84 8.43 7.94
CA ALA A 176 38.06 7.21 7.81
C ALA A 176 38.53 6.15 8.81
N GLY A 177 37.60 5.34 9.31
CA GLY A 177 37.88 4.34 10.34
C GLY A 177 36.70 3.42 10.61
N PRO A 178 36.92 2.27 11.27
CA PRO A 178 35.89 1.26 11.51
C PRO A 178 34.81 1.71 12.51
N VAL A 179 35.11 2.69 13.36
CA VAL A 179 34.21 3.25 14.37
C VAL A 179 34.44 4.77 14.42
N ASP A 180 33.37 5.55 14.44
CA ASP A 180 33.38 7.02 14.48
C ASP A 180 34.26 7.69 13.40
N GLY A 181 34.41 7.03 12.25
CA GLY A 181 35.21 7.52 11.12
C GLY A 181 34.49 8.54 10.25
N GLY A 182 35.26 9.35 9.52
CA GLY A 182 34.72 10.22 8.46
C GLY A 182 34.18 9.40 7.28
N PHE A 183 33.25 10.00 6.52
CA PHE A 183 32.76 9.42 5.27
C PHE A 183 33.87 9.45 4.21
N GLU A 184 34.08 8.32 3.54
CA GLU A 184 34.99 8.17 2.41
C GLU A 184 34.28 7.32 1.35
N THR A 185 34.27 7.81 0.10
CA THR A 185 33.66 7.09 -1.02
C THR A 185 34.50 5.87 -1.38
N TYR A 186 33.83 4.75 -1.62
CA TYR A 186 34.45 3.54 -2.16
C TYR A 186 35.23 3.88 -3.44
N PRO A 187 36.52 3.51 -3.56
CA PRO A 187 37.34 3.88 -4.70
C PRO A 187 37.03 3.02 -5.95
N GLU A 188 35.79 3.08 -6.43
CA GLU A 188 35.30 2.37 -7.62
C GLU A 188 36.18 2.70 -8.83
N ARG A 189 36.52 1.68 -9.62
CA ARG A 189 37.31 1.85 -10.83
C ARG A 189 36.43 2.40 -11.97
N VAL A 190 36.61 3.67 -12.32
CA VAL A 190 35.92 4.29 -13.46
C VAL A 190 36.82 4.35 -14.69
N GLU A 191 36.45 3.62 -15.75
CA GLU A 191 37.06 3.69 -17.08
C GLU A 191 36.01 4.04 -18.13
N ALA A 192 35.95 5.32 -18.54
CA ALA A 192 34.85 5.82 -19.35
C ALA A 192 35.21 6.98 -20.28
N HIS A 193 34.33 7.22 -21.27
CA HIS A 193 34.26 8.45 -22.04
C HIS A 193 33.07 9.32 -21.59
N LYS A 194 33.17 10.64 -21.74
CA LYS A 194 32.06 11.56 -21.43
C LYS A 194 31.00 11.49 -22.53
N VAL A 195 29.90 10.78 -22.27
CA VAL A 195 28.79 10.58 -23.21
C VAL A 195 27.44 10.91 -22.58
N ARG A 196 26.42 11.11 -23.42
CA ARG A 196 25.02 11.14 -23.01
C ARG A 196 24.31 9.99 -23.71
N GLU A 197 24.48 8.80 -23.17
CA GLU A 197 24.06 7.55 -23.78
C GLU A 197 23.48 6.62 -22.71
N ARG A 198 22.48 5.82 -23.09
CA ARG A 198 21.95 4.77 -22.23
C ARG A 198 22.75 3.49 -22.50
N SER A 199 23.17 2.79 -21.45
CA SER A 199 23.83 1.49 -21.62
C SER A 199 22.94 0.53 -22.40
N GLU A 200 23.52 -0.23 -23.33
CA GLU A 200 22.82 -1.26 -24.10
C GLU A 200 22.23 -2.36 -23.21
N SER A 201 22.83 -2.60 -22.03
CA SER A 201 22.34 -3.56 -21.03
C SER A 201 20.91 -3.23 -20.56
N PHE A 202 20.52 -1.96 -20.55
CA PHE A 202 19.19 -1.47 -20.15
C PHE A 202 18.14 -1.64 -21.26
N GLY A 203 18.52 -2.13 -22.44
CA GLY A 203 17.66 -2.29 -23.63
C GLY A 203 16.64 -3.44 -23.55
N ASP A 204 16.40 -3.99 -22.37
CA ASP A 204 15.32 -4.97 -22.13
C ASP A 204 14.15 -4.29 -21.43
N HIS A 205 12.98 -4.32 -22.05
CA HIS A 205 11.80 -3.60 -21.59
C HIS A 205 10.61 -4.52 -21.30
N PHE A 206 10.72 -5.83 -21.59
CA PHE A 206 9.58 -6.72 -21.63
C PHE A 206 9.75 -7.97 -20.76
N SER A 207 10.99 -8.43 -20.54
CA SER A 207 11.21 -9.69 -19.82
C SER A 207 10.67 -9.65 -18.39
N GLN A 208 10.96 -8.60 -17.63
CA GLN A 208 10.49 -8.50 -16.24
C GLN A 208 9.01 -8.11 -16.12
N ALA A 209 8.45 -7.39 -17.09
CA ALA A 209 7.02 -7.20 -17.18
C ALA A 209 6.30 -8.55 -17.41
N THR A 210 6.91 -9.42 -18.23
CA THR A 210 6.43 -10.79 -18.46
C THR A 210 6.54 -11.62 -17.19
N LEU A 211 7.70 -11.62 -16.52
CA LEU A 211 7.92 -12.28 -15.23
C LEU A 211 6.85 -11.87 -14.21
N PHE A 212 6.64 -10.56 -14.04
CA PHE A 212 5.63 -10.04 -13.12
C PHE A 212 4.24 -10.57 -13.47
N PHE A 213 3.80 -10.40 -14.72
CA PHE A 213 2.47 -10.88 -15.13
C PHE A 213 2.32 -12.38 -14.95
N GLN A 214 3.30 -13.19 -15.33
CA GLN A 214 3.22 -14.65 -15.19
C GLN A 214 3.14 -15.10 -13.73
N SER A 215 3.80 -14.38 -12.82
CA SER A 215 3.82 -14.65 -11.38
C SER A 215 2.48 -14.36 -10.67
N MET A 216 1.57 -13.62 -11.31
CA MET A 216 0.29 -13.27 -10.72
C MET A 216 -0.67 -14.47 -10.67
N SER A 217 -1.44 -14.56 -9.58
CA SER A 217 -2.58 -15.47 -9.50
C SER A 217 -3.65 -15.14 -10.53
N HIS A 218 -4.62 -16.04 -10.72
CA HIS A 218 -5.68 -15.84 -11.72
C HIS A 218 -6.41 -14.50 -11.56
N HIS A 219 -6.91 -14.19 -10.36
CA HIS A 219 -7.67 -12.96 -10.12
C HIS A 219 -6.78 -11.70 -10.17
N GLU A 220 -5.51 -11.79 -9.78
CA GLU A 220 -4.57 -10.68 -10.00
C GLU A 220 -4.36 -10.40 -11.50
N LYS A 221 -4.26 -11.43 -12.34
CA LYS A 221 -4.24 -11.28 -13.81
C LYS A 221 -5.54 -10.64 -14.33
N GLU A 222 -6.69 -11.08 -13.83
CA GLU A 222 -7.99 -10.47 -14.16
C GLU A 222 -8.03 -8.97 -13.82
N HIS A 223 -7.55 -8.59 -12.63
CA HIS A 223 -7.50 -7.20 -12.18
C HIS A 223 -6.54 -6.36 -13.03
N ILE A 224 -5.37 -6.89 -13.43
CA ILE A 224 -4.44 -6.19 -14.33
C ILE A 224 -5.09 -5.95 -15.70
N ILE A 225 -5.76 -6.95 -16.26
CA ILE A 225 -6.48 -6.82 -17.54
C ILE A 225 -7.58 -5.77 -17.43
N ALA A 226 -8.36 -5.81 -16.35
CA ALA A 226 -9.41 -4.83 -16.08
C ALA A 226 -8.84 -3.41 -15.92
N ALA A 227 -7.72 -3.25 -15.21
CA ALA A 227 -7.05 -1.97 -15.02
C ALA A 227 -6.58 -1.36 -16.36
N TYR A 228 -5.89 -2.14 -17.21
CA TYR A 228 -5.52 -1.68 -18.55
C TYR A 228 -6.74 -1.28 -19.37
N SER A 229 -7.80 -2.11 -19.33
CA SER A 229 -9.03 -1.85 -20.08
C SER A 229 -9.73 -0.58 -19.60
N PHE A 230 -9.78 -0.36 -18.29
CA PHE A 230 -10.42 0.81 -17.68
C PHE A 230 -9.64 2.10 -17.97
N GLU A 231 -8.32 2.10 -17.78
CA GLU A 231 -7.50 3.29 -18.04
C GLU A 231 -7.45 3.64 -19.52
N LEU A 232 -7.19 2.65 -20.39
CA LEU A 232 -7.20 2.88 -21.83
C LEU A 232 -8.60 3.20 -22.37
N GLY A 233 -9.66 2.73 -21.71
CA GLY A 233 -11.04 3.07 -22.06
C GLY A 233 -11.34 4.56 -21.95
N LYS A 234 -10.63 5.29 -21.08
CA LYS A 234 -10.72 6.75 -20.95
C LYS A 234 -9.90 7.51 -21.99
N VAL A 235 -9.02 6.84 -22.74
CA VAL A 235 -8.18 7.47 -23.76
C VAL A 235 -8.99 7.65 -25.04
N GLU A 236 -9.33 8.91 -25.34
CA GLU A 236 -10.16 9.26 -26.51
C GLU A 236 -9.54 8.85 -27.85
N ARG A 237 -8.22 8.95 -27.96
CA ARG A 237 -7.49 8.73 -29.21
C ARG A 237 -7.23 7.24 -29.39
N GLU A 238 -8.05 6.59 -30.21
CA GLU A 238 -7.99 5.14 -30.42
C GLU A 238 -6.60 4.61 -30.79
N TYR A 239 -5.85 5.33 -31.64
CA TYR A 239 -4.52 4.90 -32.06
C TYR A 239 -3.54 4.79 -30.88
N ILE A 240 -3.75 5.52 -29.77
CA ILE A 240 -2.94 5.39 -28.55
C ILE A 240 -3.26 4.06 -27.87
N ARG A 241 -4.54 3.71 -27.75
CA ARG A 241 -5.00 2.42 -27.21
C ARG A 241 -4.45 1.26 -28.04
N ALA A 242 -4.55 1.38 -29.36
CA ALA A 242 -4.04 0.39 -30.31
C ALA A 242 -2.52 0.21 -30.19
N ARG A 243 -1.75 1.29 -30.05
CA ARG A 243 -0.29 1.21 -29.82
C ARG A 243 0.03 0.51 -28.51
N GLN A 244 -0.65 0.87 -27.41
CA GLN A 244 -0.42 0.20 -26.13
C GLN A 244 -0.68 -1.31 -26.22
N VAL A 245 -1.79 -1.72 -26.86
CA VAL A 245 -2.12 -3.13 -27.05
C VAL A 245 -1.09 -3.84 -27.96
N ASN A 246 -0.82 -3.28 -29.14
CA ASN A 246 -0.07 -3.97 -30.20
C ASN A 246 1.45 -3.86 -30.04
N GLU A 247 1.96 -2.74 -29.52
CA GLU A 247 3.40 -2.46 -29.47
C GLU A 247 3.98 -2.62 -28.06
N ILE A 248 3.13 -2.71 -27.02
CA ILE A 248 3.59 -2.88 -25.63
C ILE A 248 3.06 -4.18 -25.03
N LEU A 249 1.74 -4.34 -24.86
CA LEU A 249 1.17 -5.50 -24.19
C LEU A 249 1.43 -6.81 -24.94
N ALA A 250 1.36 -6.80 -26.27
CA ALA A 250 1.65 -7.98 -27.09
C ALA A 250 3.11 -8.47 -26.97
N ASN A 251 4.02 -7.60 -26.52
CA ASN A 251 5.41 -7.97 -26.23
C ASN A 251 5.60 -8.48 -24.78
N ILE A 252 4.61 -8.30 -23.91
CA ILE A 252 4.61 -8.83 -22.54
C ILE A 252 3.94 -10.19 -22.53
N ASP A 253 2.67 -10.24 -22.95
CA ASP A 253 1.89 -11.47 -22.99
C ASP A 253 0.73 -11.32 -24.00
N LEU A 254 0.59 -12.31 -24.89
CA LEU A 254 -0.44 -12.26 -25.94
C LEU A 254 -1.85 -12.42 -25.40
N GLU A 255 -2.07 -13.16 -24.32
CA GLU A 255 -3.40 -13.32 -23.74
C GLU A 255 -3.85 -12.03 -23.05
N LEU A 256 -2.95 -11.40 -22.27
CA LEU A 256 -3.15 -10.06 -21.73
C LEU A 256 -3.56 -9.07 -22.83
N ALA A 257 -2.78 -8.99 -23.90
CA ALA A 257 -3.04 -8.06 -25.00
C ALA A 257 -4.37 -8.33 -25.70
N LYS A 258 -4.70 -9.60 -25.99
CA LYS A 258 -5.97 -9.99 -26.63
C LYS A 258 -7.18 -9.64 -25.79
N ARG A 259 -7.11 -9.87 -24.48
CA ARG A 259 -8.22 -9.61 -23.57
C ARG A 259 -8.46 -8.12 -23.35
N VAL A 260 -7.38 -7.33 -23.24
CA VAL A 260 -7.48 -5.87 -23.23
C VAL A 260 -8.03 -5.35 -24.56
N ALA A 261 -7.57 -5.89 -25.71
CA ALA A 261 -8.09 -5.52 -27.02
C ALA A 261 -9.60 -5.77 -27.12
N ALA A 262 -10.07 -6.94 -26.69
CA ALA A 262 -11.49 -7.29 -26.70
C ALA A 262 -12.33 -6.31 -25.88
N ASN A 263 -11.88 -5.95 -24.68
CA ASN A 263 -12.58 -4.99 -23.81
C ASN A 263 -12.62 -3.57 -24.39
N LEU A 264 -11.64 -3.21 -25.22
CA LEU A 264 -11.54 -1.90 -25.87
C LEU A 264 -12.19 -1.87 -27.27
N GLY A 265 -12.71 -3.00 -27.76
CA GLY A 265 -13.25 -3.13 -29.12
C GLY A 265 -12.18 -3.04 -30.22
N LEU A 266 -10.93 -3.42 -29.92
CA LEU A 266 -9.80 -3.40 -30.85
C LEU A 266 -9.52 -4.79 -31.45
N PRO A 267 -8.92 -4.87 -32.64
CA PRO A 267 -8.41 -6.13 -33.18
C PRO A 267 -7.38 -6.76 -32.24
N ALA A 268 -7.52 -8.07 -32.02
CA ALA A 268 -6.60 -8.85 -31.22
C ALA A 268 -5.23 -9.01 -31.93
N PRO A 269 -4.09 -8.71 -31.27
CA PRO A 269 -2.78 -8.99 -31.83
C PRO A 269 -2.51 -10.50 -31.89
N THR A 270 -1.77 -10.93 -32.91
CA THR A 270 -1.41 -12.34 -33.12
C THR A 270 0.05 -12.67 -32.75
N ALA A 271 0.90 -11.66 -32.65
CA ALA A 271 2.31 -11.77 -32.28
C ALA A 271 2.81 -10.45 -31.68
N GLY A 272 3.92 -10.51 -30.93
CA GLY A 272 4.67 -9.32 -30.52
C GLY A 272 5.41 -8.68 -31.70
N THR A 273 5.90 -7.46 -31.48
CA THR A 273 6.62 -6.64 -32.46
C THR A 273 8.14 -6.67 -32.30
N VAL A 274 8.67 -7.20 -31.19
CA VAL A 274 10.11 -7.28 -30.92
C VAL A 274 10.52 -8.64 -30.36
N PRO A 275 11.79 -9.06 -30.51
CA PRO A 275 12.31 -10.22 -29.79
C PRO A 275 12.40 -9.92 -28.28
N VAL A 276 11.77 -10.76 -27.46
CA VAL A 276 11.82 -10.67 -26.00
C VAL A 276 12.99 -11.51 -25.48
N ARG A 277 13.82 -10.92 -24.61
CA ARG A 277 14.94 -11.63 -23.97
C ARG A 277 14.40 -12.75 -23.09
N GLN A 278 15.04 -13.92 -23.13
CA GLN A 278 14.72 -15.02 -22.24
C GLN A 278 15.38 -14.78 -20.88
N THR A 279 14.66 -15.04 -19.80
CA THR A 279 15.16 -14.93 -18.44
C THR A 279 15.29 -16.31 -17.79
N SER A 280 16.27 -16.43 -16.90
CA SER A 280 16.48 -17.59 -16.05
C SER A 280 15.29 -17.88 -15.12
N VAL A 281 14.64 -16.83 -14.61
CA VAL A 281 13.43 -16.91 -13.80
C VAL A 281 12.20 -16.63 -14.65
N LYS A 282 11.21 -17.54 -14.60
CA LYS A 282 9.96 -17.44 -15.37
C LYS A 282 8.79 -16.92 -14.54
N GLU A 283 8.76 -17.27 -13.26
CA GLU A 283 7.75 -16.88 -12.28
C GLU A 283 8.45 -16.70 -10.93
N SER A 284 7.95 -15.76 -10.13
CA SER A 284 8.43 -15.42 -8.79
C SER A 284 7.22 -15.29 -7.85
N PRO A 285 6.91 -16.32 -7.05
CA PRO A 285 5.75 -16.30 -6.15
C PRO A 285 5.73 -15.13 -5.16
N ALA A 286 6.91 -14.58 -4.82
CA ALA A 286 7.04 -13.42 -3.94
C ALA A 286 6.40 -12.14 -4.50
N LEU A 287 6.23 -12.03 -5.82
CA LEU A 287 5.61 -10.86 -6.45
C LEU A 287 4.09 -10.81 -6.27
N SER A 288 3.45 -11.96 -6.08
CA SER A 288 2.00 -12.06 -5.93
C SER A 288 1.57 -11.74 -4.51
N GLN A 289 0.64 -10.81 -4.34
CA GLN A 289 0.19 -10.37 -3.03
C GLN A 289 -0.60 -11.44 -2.27
N VAL A 290 -1.19 -12.39 -2.99
CA VAL A 290 -2.00 -13.46 -2.37
C VAL A 290 -1.14 -14.44 -1.58
N ASN A 291 0.15 -14.49 -1.90
CA ASN A 291 1.13 -15.31 -1.19
C ASN A 291 1.68 -14.59 0.06
N LEU A 292 1.30 -13.34 0.29
CA LEU A 292 1.82 -12.46 1.36
C LEU A 292 0.76 -12.10 2.41
N LEU A 293 -0.32 -12.88 2.52
CA LEU A 293 -1.36 -12.65 3.54
C LEU A 293 -0.83 -13.00 4.95
N SER A 294 -1.18 -12.20 5.96
CA SER A 294 -0.81 -12.45 7.36
C SER A 294 -1.43 -13.72 7.93
N GLY A 295 -2.59 -14.13 7.40
CA GLY A 295 -3.33 -15.29 7.89
C GLY A 295 -4.14 -15.02 9.17
N ASP A 296 -4.17 -13.78 9.64
CA ASP A 296 -4.92 -13.31 10.81
C ASP A 296 -5.88 -12.16 10.45
N ILE A 297 -6.59 -11.65 11.45
CA ILE A 297 -7.54 -10.52 11.31
C ILE A 297 -7.20 -9.35 12.21
N VAL A 298 -5.97 -9.29 12.73
CA VAL A 298 -5.53 -8.21 13.61
C VAL A 298 -5.70 -6.87 12.89
N SER A 299 -6.19 -5.86 13.62
CA SER A 299 -6.56 -4.51 13.17
C SER A 299 -7.70 -4.39 12.14
N ARG A 300 -8.22 -5.51 11.61
CA ARG A 300 -9.33 -5.49 10.63
C ARG A 300 -10.60 -4.89 11.22
N LYS A 301 -11.34 -4.14 10.42
CA LYS A 301 -12.57 -3.44 10.81
C LYS A 301 -13.81 -4.17 10.26
N VAL A 302 -14.72 -4.58 11.14
CA VAL A 302 -15.97 -5.26 10.80
C VAL A 302 -17.16 -4.37 11.13
N ALA A 303 -18.01 -4.10 10.13
CA ALA A 303 -19.27 -3.39 10.33
C ALA A 303 -20.33 -4.33 10.92
N ILE A 304 -21.04 -3.88 11.95
CA ILE A 304 -22.20 -4.56 12.53
C ILE A 304 -23.45 -3.72 12.21
N LEU A 305 -24.26 -4.15 11.25
CA LEU A 305 -25.46 -3.41 10.81
C LEU A 305 -26.65 -3.69 11.73
N VAL A 306 -27.15 -2.67 12.43
CA VAL A 306 -28.25 -2.81 13.39
C VAL A 306 -29.40 -1.86 13.10
N ALA A 307 -30.60 -2.21 13.57
CA ALA A 307 -31.75 -1.33 13.63
C ALA A 307 -32.58 -1.61 14.91
N ASP A 308 -33.68 -0.88 15.09
CA ASP A 308 -34.58 -1.10 16.23
C ASP A 308 -35.13 -2.54 16.25
N GLY A 309 -34.98 -3.20 17.40
CA GLY A 309 -35.36 -4.58 17.64
C GLY A 309 -34.24 -5.59 17.41
N VAL A 310 -32.98 -5.15 17.35
CA VAL A 310 -31.81 -6.03 17.17
C VAL A 310 -31.58 -6.95 18.38
N ASP A 311 -31.10 -8.17 18.13
CA ASP A 311 -30.59 -9.04 19.18
C ASP A 311 -29.24 -8.54 19.71
N SER A 312 -29.28 -7.91 20.89
CA SER A 312 -28.09 -7.39 21.56
C SER A 312 -27.09 -8.46 21.98
N LYS A 313 -27.54 -9.71 22.20
CA LYS A 313 -26.62 -10.79 22.58
C LYS A 313 -25.74 -11.19 21.40
N ALA A 314 -26.29 -11.23 20.19
CA ALA A 314 -25.53 -11.50 18.98
C ALA A 314 -24.49 -10.41 18.70
N VAL A 315 -24.87 -9.13 18.88
CA VAL A 315 -23.95 -7.98 18.75
C VAL A 315 -22.78 -8.10 19.72
N GLU A 316 -23.05 -8.29 21.01
CA GLU A 316 -22.01 -8.38 22.03
C GLU A 316 -21.14 -9.64 21.89
N ALA A 317 -21.72 -10.76 21.48
CA ALA A 317 -20.96 -11.98 21.18
C ALA A 317 -19.97 -11.78 20.03
N MET A 318 -20.39 -11.12 18.94
CA MET A 318 -19.51 -10.83 17.81
C MET A 318 -18.40 -9.83 18.20
N LYS A 319 -18.74 -8.76 18.92
CA LYS A 319 -17.75 -7.79 19.42
C LYS A 319 -16.68 -8.46 20.27
N ALA A 320 -17.10 -9.27 21.24
CA ALA A 320 -16.17 -10.01 22.10
C ALA A 320 -15.28 -10.98 21.32
N ALA A 321 -15.85 -11.67 20.31
CA ALA A 321 -15.10 -12.59 19.47
C ALA A 321 -14.08 -11.87 18.57
N LEU A 322 -14.43 -10.72 17.99
CA LEU A 322 -13.51 -9.92 17.18
C LEU A 322 -12.37 -9.36 18.03
N THR A 323 -12.67 -8.81 19.20
CA THR A 323 -11.66 -8.28 20.13
C THR A 323 -10.70 -9.37 20.60
N ALA A 324 -11.17 -10.61 20.79
CA ALA A 324 -10.30 -11.73 21.16
C ALA A 324 -9.26 -12.09 20.07
N GLU A 325 -9.53 -11.72 18.81
CA GLU A 325 -8.64 -11.95 17.65
C GLU A 325 -7.90 -10.66 17.22
N GLY A 326 -8.01 -9.57 17.98
CA GLY A 326 -7.38 -8.29 17.67
C GLY A 326 -8.07 -7.47 16.56
N ALA A 327 -9.30 -7.83 16.19
CA ALA A 327 -10.10 -7.10 15.21
C ALA A 327 -11.07 -6.10 15.88
N HIS A 328 -11.50 -5.10 15.11
CA HIS A 328 -12.35 -4.02 15.58
C HIS A 328 -13.77 -4.12 15.02
N ALA A 329 -14.76 -3.92 15.88
CA ALA A 329 -16.16 -3.84 15.49
C ALA A 329 -16.62 -2.38 15.46
N LYS A 330 -17.43 -2.01 14.47
CA LYS A 330 -18.19 -0.75 14.45
C LYS A 330 -19.67 -1.04 14.28
N VAL A 331 -20.48 -0.64 15.25
CA VAL A 331 -21.94 -0.78 15.23
C VAL A 331 -22.54 0.37 14.43
N LEU A 332 -23.21 0.06 13.34
CA LEU A 332 -23.79 1.04 12.42
C LEU A 332 -25.31 0.97 12.45
N GLY A 333 -25.94 2.11 12.77
CA GLY A 333 -27.40 2.25 12.76
C GLY A 333 -27.93 2.92 11.50
N PRO A 334 -29.26 3.07 11.35
CA PRO A 334 -29.86 3.88 10.29
C PRO A 334 -29.52 5.38 10.44
N THR A 335 -29.26 5.82 11.67
CA THR A 335 -28.76 7.15 12.03
C THR A 335 -27.67 7.02 13.08
N SER A 336 -26.99 8.10 13.45
CA SER A 336 -26.03 8.10 14.58
C SER A 336 -26.70 8.08 15.96
N ALA A 337 -28.04 8.00 16.03
CA ALA A 337 -28.75 7.85 17.30
C ALA A 337 -28.73 6.38 17.77
N PRO A 338 -28.71 6.13 19.08
CA PRO A 338 -28.84 4.78 19.63
C PRO A 338 -30.12 4.08 19.14
N VAL A 339 -30.02 2.77 18.89
CA VAL A 339 -31.17 1.92 18.56
C VAL A 339 -31.75 1.27 19.81
N LYS A 340 -33.02 0.86 19.76
CA LYS A 340 -33.64 0.03 20.80
C LYS A 340 -33.41 -1.44 20.49
N THR A 341 -32.90 -2.20 21.43
CA THR A 341 -32.72 -3.66 21.30
C THR A 341 -34.06 -4.39 21.40
N ALA A 342 -34.09 -5.68 21.04
CA ALA A 342 -35.29 -6.52 21.18
C ALA A 342 -35.84 -6.59 22.62
N ASP A 343 -34.97 -6.45 23.63
CA ASP A 343 -35.34 -6.36 25.06
C ASP A 343 -35.64 -4.93 25.54
N GLY A 344 -35.71 -3.96 24.63
CA GLY A 344 -36.12 -2.58 24.88
C GLY A 344 -35.04 -1.66 25.47
N LYS A 345 -33.79 -2.12 25.56
CA LYS A 345 -32.65 -1.31 26.04
C LYS A 345 -32.12 -0.43 24.92
N SER A 346 -31.39 0.61 25.29
CA SER A 346 -30.66 1.45 24.32
C SER A 346 -29.31 0.83 24.00
N LEU A 347 -29.00 0.70 22.71
CA LEU A 347 -27.69 0.29 22.19
C LEU A 347 -27.09 1.48 21.44
N PRO A 348 -25.97 2.08 21.91
CA PRO A 348 -25.27 3.10 21.15
C PRO A 348 -24.74 2.53 19.84
N VAL A 349 -24.71 3.38 18.82
CA VAL A 349 -24.10 3.10 17.52
C VAL A 349 -22.90 4.03 17.34
N ASP A 350 -21.88 3.56 16.62
CA ASP A 350 -20.66 4.32 16.35
C ASP A 350 -20.88 5.35 15.23
N ALA A 351 -21.72 5.02 14.24
CA ALA A 351 -22.09 5.92 13.14
C ALA A 351 -23.39 5.45 12.47
N SER A 352 -23.90 6.25 11.53
CA SER A 352 -24.89 5.78 10.56
C SER A 352 -24.23 4.95 9.46
N ALA A 353 -24.96 3.97 8.91
CA ALA A 353 -24.51 3.20 7.75
C ALA A 353 -24.32 4.07 6.49
N GLU A 354 -25.00 5.22 6.41
CA GLU A 354 -24.80 6.21 5.35
C GLU A 354 -23.48 6.99 5.51
N GLY A 355 -23.11 7.30 6.76
CA GLY A 355 -21.90 8.06 7.07
C GLY A 355 -20.61 7.24 6.97
N LEU A 356 -20.67 5.94 7.27
CA LEU A 356 -19.56 5.00 7.10
C LEU A 356 -19.99 3.86 6.17
N PRO A 357 -19.82 4.01 4.84
CA PRO A 357 -20.26 3.02 3.87
C PRO A 357 -19.42 1.73 3.91
N SER A 358 -19.90 0.68 3.24
CA SER A 358 -19.26 -0.64 3.26
C SER A 358 -17.79 -0.63 2.83
N VAL A 359 -17.42 0.28 1.92
CA VAL A 359 -16.04 0.47 1.43
C VAL A 359 -15.02 0.81 2.52
N ALA A 360 -15.46 1.27 3.70
CA ALA A 360 -14.59 1.60 4.83
C ALA A 360 -14.29 0.41 5.78
N PHE A 361 -14.81 -0.79 5.46
CA PHE A 361 -14.71 -1.97 6.32
C PHE A 361 -14.14 -3.18 5.56
N ASP A 362 -13.54 -4.12 6.29
CA ASP A 362 -13.05 -5.39 5.72
C ASP A 362 -14.15 -6.44 5.58
N ALA A 363 -15.16 -6.39 6.46
CA ALA A 363 -16.25 -7.36 6.50
C ALA A 363 -17.55 -6.80 7.12
N VAL A 364 -18.65 -7.54 6.95
CA VAL A 364 -19.97 -7.15 7.46
C VAL A 364 -20.60 -8.28 8.27
N PHE A 365 -21.18 -7.94 9.41
CA PHE A 365 -22.02 -8.81 10.21
C PHE A 365 -23.42 -8.21 10.38
N VAL A 366 -24.46 -9.00 10.15
CA VAL A 366 -25.85 -8.61 10.36
C VAL A 366 -26.48 -9.52 11.42
N PRO A 367 -26.65 -9.03 12.66
CA PRO A 367 -27.31 -9.77 13.73
C PRO A 367 -28.82 -9.94 13.47
N GLY A 368 -29.40 -10.94 14.14
CA GLY A 368 -30.84 -11.21 14.09
C GLY A 368 -31.70 -10.20 14.85
N GLY A 369 -32.97 -10.55 15.03
CA GLY A 369 -34.00 -9.69 15.58
C GLY A 369 -35.00 -9.26 14.52
N LYS A 370 -36.17 -9.90 14.51
CA LYS A 370 -37.21 -9.73 13.46
C LYS A 370 -37.57 -8.28 13.14
N ALA A 371 -37.69 -7.44 14.15
CA ALA A 371 -38.01 -6.03 13.95
C ALA A 371 -36.84 -5.26 13.30
N SER A 372 -35.59 -5.58 13.68
CA SER A 372 -34.39 -5.00 13.07
C SER A 372 -34.28 -5.42 11.61
N ILE A 373 -34.43 -6.72 11.33
CA ILE A 373 -34.36 -7.23 9.95
C ILE A 373 -35.45 -6.63 9.07
N LYS A 374 -36.68 -6.53 9.56
CA LYS A 374 -37.76 -5.86 8.83
C LYS A 374 -37.47 -4.37 8.57
N ALA A 375 -36.82 -3.68 9.51
CA ALA A 375 -36.42 -2.28 9.32
C ALA A 375 -35.31 -2.17 8.26
N LEU A 376 -34.27 -3.01 8.34
CA LEU A 376 -33.18 -3.05 7.37
C LEU A 376 -33.66 -3.45 5.97
N GLU A 377 -34.65 -4.36 5.87
CA GLU A 377 -35.25 -4.76 4.60
C GLU A 377 -35.96 -3.60 3.89
N GLY A 378 -36.48 -2.63 4.66
CA GLY A 378 -37.10 -1.41 4.14
C GLY A 378 -36.13 -0.26 3.88
N ASP A 379 -34.84 -0.42 4.20
CA ASP A 379 -33.83 0.64 4.12
C ASP A 379 -32.89 0.40 2.93
N GLY A 380 -32.98 1.28 1.93
CA GLY A 380 -32.14 1.21 0.73
C GLY A 380 -30.64 1.34 1.02
N VAL A 381 -30.25 2.08 2.06
CA VAL A 381 -28.84 2.22 2.46
C VAL A 381 -28.33 0.91 3.02
N ALA A 382 -29.09 0.26 3.91
CA ALA A 382 -28.71 -1.02 4.49
C ALA A 382 -28.64 -2.13 3.43
N LEU A 383 -29.60 -2.21 2.52
CA LEU A 383 -29.59 -3.18 1.42
C LEU A 383 -28.38 -2.96 0.50
N HIS A 384 -28.13 -1.71 0.09
CA HIS A 384 -26.97 -1.36 -0.74
C HIS A 384 -25.66 -1.70 -0.04
N PHE A 385 -25.54 -1.45 1.27
CA PHE A 385 -24.34 -1.78 2.05
C PHE A 385 -23.95 -3.24 1.91
N ILE A 386 -24.91 -4.15 2.03
CA ILE A 386 -24.66 -5.59 1.95
C ILE A 386 -24.34 -6.01 0.50
N LEU A 387 -25.07 -5.48 -0.49
CA LEU A 387 -24.80 -5.74 -1.90
C LEU A 387 -23.41 -5.25 -2.32
N GLU A 388 -23.02 -4.06 -1.87
CA GLU A 388 -21.72 -3.46 -2.15
C GLU A 388 -20.59 -4.27 -1.50
N ALA A 389 -20.73 -4.65 -0.22
CA ALA A 389 -19.77 -5.53 0.43
C ALA A 389 -19.62 -6.87 -0.30
N TYR A 390 -20.72 -7.45 -0.78
CA TYR A 390 -20.71 -8.70 -1.54
C TYR A 390 -20.01 -8.52 -2.88
N LYS A 391 -20.32 -7.42 -3.60
CA LYS A 391 -19.71 -7.05 -4.87
C LYS A 391 -18.22 -6.80 -4.74
N HIS A 392 -17.78 -6.21 -3.63
CA HIS A 392 -16.37 -6.00 -3.29
C HIS A 392 -15.70 -7.21 -2.64
N LEU A 393 -16.33 -8.38 -2.71
CA LEU A 393 -15.76 -9.67 -2.33
C LEU A 393 -15.44 -9.79 -0.83
N LYS A 394 -16.10 -9.01 0.02
CA LYS A 394 -15.88 -9.02 1.48
C LYS A 394 -16.54 -10.22 2.13
N ALA A 395 -16.00 -10.67 3.26
CA ALA A 395 -16.71 -11.63 4.09
C ALA A 395 -17.99 -10.99 4.66
N ILE A 396 -19.11 -11.71 4.62
CA ILE A 396 -20.39 -11.29 5.17
C ILE A 396 -20.93 -12.43 6.03
N SER A 397 -21.41 -12.11 7.23
CA SER A 397 -22.10 -13.07 8.08
C SER A 397 -23.49 -12.59 8.53
N PHE A 398 -24.42 -13.52 8.60
CA PHE A 398 -25.79 -13.33 9.06
C PHE A 398 -26.04 -14.19 10.31
N ALA A 399 -26.79 -13.68 11.29
CA ALA A 399 -27.25 -14.48 12.43
C ALA A 399 -28.78 -14.51 12.52
N GLY A 400 -29.34 -15.69 12.82
CA GLY A 400 -30.77 -15.86 13.09
C GLY A 400 -31.65 -15.38 11.94
N GLU A 401 -32.60 -14.48 12.23
CA GLU A 401 -33.55 -13.99 11.21
C GLU A 401 -32.91 -13.15 10.10
N ALA A 402 -31.66 -12.74 10.26
CA ALA A 402 -30.96 -11.95 9.25
C ALA A 402 -30.77 -12.71 7.92
N GLU A 403 -30.82 -14.05 7.95
CA GLU A 403 -30.81 -14.89 6.75
C GLU A 403 -31.96 -14.59 5.78
N GLU A 404 -33.08 -14.07 6.28
CA GLU A 404 -34.24 -13.74 5.45
C GLU A 404 -33.89 -12.68 4.38
N LEU A 405 -32.92 -11.81 4.66
CA LEU A 405 -32.43 -10.78 3.72
C LEU A 405 -31.79 -11.37 2.46
N LEU A 406 -31.25 -12.60 2.51
CA LEU A 406 -30.62 -13.24 1.33
C LEU A 406 -31.57 -13.33 0.14
N LYS A 407 -32.86 -13.60 0.41
CA LYS A 407 -33.89 -13.70 -0.63
C LYS A 407 -34.16 -12.34 -1.26
N THR A 408 -34.26 -11.31 -0.44
CA THR A 408 -34.52 -9.92 -0.89
C THR A 408 -33.34 -9.38 -1.68
N LEU A 409 -32.12 -9.66 -1.23
CA LEU A 409 -30.87 -9.24 -1.87
C LEU A 409 -30.47 -10.11 -3.08
N ARG A 410 -31.10 -11.29 -3.24
CA ARG A 410 -30.78 -12.29 -4.27
C ARG A 410 -29.30 -12.71 -4.26
N LEU A 411 -28.75 -12.87 -3.06
CA LEU A 411 -27.36 -13.31 -2.86
C LEU A 411 -27.29 -14.82 -2.67
N GLU A 412 -26.24 -15.43 -3.19
CA GLU A 412 -25.97 -16.87 -3.05
C GLU A 412 -24.90 -17.10 -1.99
N LYS A 413 -25.12 -18.09 -1.10
CA LYS A 413 -24.10 -18.49 -0.12
C LYS A 413 -22.84 -19.02 -0.82
N ASP A 414 -21.69 -18.70 -0.25
CA ASP A 414 -20.37 -19.17 -0.67
C ASP A 414 -19.41 -19.24 0.53
N ALA A 415 -18.11 -19.40 0.28
CA ALA A 415 -17.09 -19.55 1.33
C ALA A 415 -16.94 -18.34 2.26
N GLY A 416 -17.46 -17.16 1.88
CA GLY A 416 -17.44 -15.97 2.74
C GLY A 416 -18.77 -15.25 2.83
N LEU A 417 -19.88 -15.94 2.50
CA LEU A 417 -21.23 -15.50 2.87
C LEU A 417 -21.86 -16.57 3.77
N LEU A 418 -21.76 -16.35 5.08
CA LEU A 418 -21.88 -17.39 6.10
C LEU A 418 -23.01 -17.11 7.10
N GLU A 419 -23.56 -18.18 7.65
CA GLU A 419 -24.43 -18.10 8.83
C GLU A 419 -23.58 -18.26 10.09
N VAL A 420 -23.82 -17.43 11.10
CA VAL A 420 -23.15 -17.53 12.38
C VAL A 420 -24.14 -17.70 13.53
N SER A 421 -23.91 -18.75 14.33
CA SER A 421 -24.75 -19.11 15.48
C SER A 421 -23.94 -19.66 16.67
N ASP A 422 -22.66 -19.97 16.46
CA ASP A 422 -21.77 -20.56 17.45
C ASP A 422 -20.29 -20.18 17.23
N SER A 423 -19.41 -20.63 18.12
CA SER A 423 -17.98 -20.36 18.03
C SER A 423 -17.31 -20.97 16.79
N LYS A 424 -17.84 -22.07 16.24
CA LYS A 424 -17.27 -22.73 15.05
C LYS A 424 -17.54 -21.90 13.80
N SER A 425 -18.76 -21.38 13.67
CA SER A 425 -19.17 -20.50 12.59
C SER A 425 -18.47 -19.13 12.66
N PHE A 426 -18.19 -18.59 13.85
CA PHE A 426 -17.32 -17.42 14.00
C PHE A 426 -15.92 -17.65 13.43
N LYS A 427 -15.29 -18.79 13.74
CA LYS A 427 -13.99 -19.14 13.17
C LYS A 427 -14.01 -19.25 11.65
N ALA A 428 -15.08 -19.77 11.06
CA ALA A 428 -15.24 -19.82 9.61
C ALA A 428 -15.34 -18.41 9.00
N PHE A 429 -16.07 -17.51 9.65
CA PHE A 429 -16.17 -16.11 9.25
C PHE A 429 -14.81 -15.39 9.34
N PHE A 430 -14.09 -15.55 10.46
CA PHE A 430 -12.76 -14.96 10.64
C PHE A 430 -11.73 -15.52 9.67
N HIS A 431 -11.81 -16.83 9.36
CA HIS A 431 -10.99 -17.42 8.30
C HIS A 431 -11.24 -16.75 6.95
N ALA A 432 -12.50 -16.49 6.59
CA ALA A 432 -12.83 -15.78 5.35
C ALA A 432 -12.29 -14.34 5.34
N ILE A 433 -12.30 -13.63 6.47
CA ILE A 433 -11.68 -12.30 6.61
C ILE A 433 -10.15 -12.38 6.45
N ALA A 434 -9.51 -13.39 7.05
CA ALA A 434 -8.07 -13.61 6.96
C ALA A 434 -7.59 -13.91 5.52
N GLN A 435 -8.47 -14.40 4.64
CA GLN A 435 -8.20 -14.50 3.20
C GLN A 435 -8.27 -13.16 2.46
N HIS A 436 -8.52 -12.05 3.18
CA HIS A 436 -8.72 -10.67 2.71
C HIS A 436 -9.99 -10.48 1.86
N ARG A 437 -10.23 -11.33 0.85
CA ARG A 437 -11.41 -11.33 -0.03
C ARG A 437 -11.80 -12.74 -0.47
N VAL A 438 -13.05 -12.89 -0.90
CA VAL A 438 -13.61 -14.12 -1.46
C VAL A 438 -13.44 -14.09 -2.99
N TRP A 439 -12.24 -14.37 -3.48
CA TRP A 439 -11.90 -14.22 -4.91
C TRP A 439 -12.78 -15.06 -5.85
N ASP A 440 -13.18 -16.26 -5.44
CA ASP A 440 -14.07 -17.13 -6.22
C ASP A 440 -15.47 -16.50 -6.49
N ARG A 441 -15.85 -15.49 -5.71
CA ARG A 441 -17.11 -14.76 -5.88
C ARG A 441 -17.08 -13.80 -7.07
N GLU A 442 -15.91 -13.40 -7.57
CA GLU A 442 -15.77 -12.28 -8.50
C GLU A 442 -16.66 -12.38 -9.75
N VAL A 443 -16.77 -13.57 -10.34
CA VAL A 443 -17.63 -13.80 -11.51
C VAL A 443 -19.10 -13.53 -11.18
N LYS A 444 -19.57 -13.97 -10.00
CA LYS A 444 -20.95 -13.75 -9.54
C LYS A 444 -21.18 -12.30 -9.13
N ALA A 445 -20.18 -11.67 -8.51
CA ALA A 445 -20.24 -10.27 -8.06
C ALA A 445 -20.51 -9.28 -9.21
N LYS A 446 -20.10 -9.60 -10.44
CA LYS A 446 -20.38 -8.76 -11.63
C LYS A 446 -21.87 -8.58 -11.92
N ALA A 447 -22.73 -9.52 -11.51
CA ALA A 447 -24.18 -9.43 -11.70
C ALA A 447 -24.90 -8.62 -10.61
N VAL A 448 -24.18 -8.21 -9.55
CA VAL A 448 -24.76 -7.52 -8.40
C VAL A 448 -24.95 -6.03 -8.72
N PRO A 449 -26.17 -5.49 -8.60
CA PRO A 449 -26.47 -4.09 -8.93
C PRO A 449 -26.15 -3.15 -7.76
N ALA A 450 -24.86 -3.03 -7.41
CA ALA A 450 -24.35 -2.12 -6.36
C ALA A 450 -23.10 -1.37 -6.80
#